data_AF-A0A016S1A1-F1
#
_entry.id   AF-A0A016S1A1-F1
#
_cell.length_a   1.000
_cell.length_b   1.000
_cell.length_c   1.000
_cell.angle_alpha   90.00
_cell.angle_beta   90.00
_cell.angle_gamma   90.00
#
_symmetry.space_group_name_H-M   'P 1'
#
loop_
_entity.id
_entity.type
_entity.pdbx_description
1 polymer ?
#
loop_
_entity_poly.entity_id
_entity_poly.type
_entity_poly.pdbx_seq_one_letter_code
_entity_poly.pdbx_strand_id
1 'polypeptide(L)'
;MSFLNFLLFSLSSRFSIEFPSIFLCIATVFDKFQTFSTPNHHPRSQPFFDHVFSFSVTPDLKIWFRNFQIVDETLQLQEIGPRFVLETIRIFAGSFDGAVLYDNPDYESPNAKRRAIKLASKGKYIEKELHKKAAIVKAQQIKEVIAEKVEDPVGEIFEVKEKPSTEEAQRIAAIIDKKKKKKKLVKKAKYTGPESV
;
A
#
# COMPACT_ATOMS: atom_id res chain seq x y z
N MET A 1 11.31 10.15 -53.33
CA MET A 1 10.07 9.96 -52.57
C MET A 1 10.44 9.79 -51.11
N SER A 2 10.23 10.83 -50.32
CA SER A 2 10.60 10.92 -48.92
C SER A 2 9.47 10.37 -48.07
N PHE A 3 9.53 9.07 -47.72
CA PHE A 3 8.50 8.46 -46.89
C PHE A 3 8.74 8.82 -45.42
N LEU A 4 7.80 9.60 -44.89
CA LEU A 4 7.82 10.22 -43.58
C LEU A 4 7.20 9.21 -42.57
N ASN A 5 8.03 8.58 -41.75
CA ASN A 5 7.53 7.69 -40.69
C ASN A 5 7.04 8.51 -39.50
N PHE A 6 5.80 8.97 -39.59
CA PHE A 6 5.05 9.50 -38.47
C PHE A 6 4.56 8.38 -37.56
N LEU A 7 5.28 8.15 -36.46
CA LEU A 7 4.77 7.37 -35.35
C LEU A 7 3.46 8.02 -34.86
N LEU A 8 2.34 7.29 -34.88
CA LEU A 8 1.03 7.84 -34.53
C LEU A 8 0.97 8.07 -33.02
N PHE A 9 1.00 9.34 -32.60
CA PHE A 9 0.83 9.74 -31.21
C PHE A 9 -0.65 9.92 -30.90
N SER A 10 -1.18 9.14 -29.95
CA SER A 10 -2.53 9.35 -29.42
C SER A 10 -2.43 10.02 -28.04
N LEU A 11 -2.77 11.31 -28.01
CA LEU A 11 -2.93 12.09 -26.78
C LEU A 11 -4.40 12.08 -26.38
N SER A 12 -4.70 11.55 -25.18
CA SER A 12 -6.07 11.54 -24.66
C SER A 12 -6.59 12.97 -24.44
N SER A 13 -7.83 13.28 -24.81
CA SER A 13 -8.44 14.63 -24.72
C SER A 13 -8.43 15.26 -23.33
N ARG A 14 -8.17 14.48 -22.27
CA ARG A 14 -7.98 14.96 -20.89
C ARG A 14 -6.69 15.75 -20.68
N PHE A 15 -5.77 15.68 -21.64
CA PHE A 15 -4.48 16.37 -21.61
C PHE A 15 -4.73 17.90 -21.36
N SER A 16 -5.71 18.53 -21.99
CA SER A 16 -5.79 20.00 -22.07
C SER A 16 -6.37 20.80 -20.88
N ILE A 17 -6.93 20.19 -19.83
CA ILE A 17 -7.93 20.91 -18.99
C ILE A 17 -7.45 21.37 -17.60
N GLU A 18 -6.44 20.76 -16.97
CA GLU A 18 -6.28 20.94 -15.51
C GLU A 18 -4.99 21.64 -15.02
N PHE A 19 -3.90 21.74 -15.82
CA PHE A 19 -2.67 22.44 -15.40
C PHE A 19 -1.86 23.05 -16.57
N PRO A 20 -2.21 24.23 -17.10
CA PRO A 20 -1.71 24.70 -18.40
C PRO A 20 -0.18 24.87 -18.48
N SER A 21 0.51 25.29 -17.42
CA SER A 21 1.96 25.63 -17.48
C SER A 21 2.88 24.40 -17.49
N ILE A 22 2.70 23.49 -16.53
CA ILE A 22 3.49 22.25 -16.40
C ILE A 22 3.22 21.34 -17.59
N PHE A 23 1.95 21.27 -17.95
CA PHE A 23 1.48 20.50 -19.06
C PHE A 23 2.02 20.99 -20.38
N LEU A 24 2.03 22.30 -20.66
CA LEU A 24 2.60 22.83 -21.88
C LEU A 24 4.10 22.46 -21.98
N CYS A 25 4.85 22.49 -20.89
CA CYS A 25 6.25 22.06 -20.90
C CYS A 25 6.38 20.56 -21.22
N ILE A 26 5.67 19.69 -20.50
CA ILE A 26 5.72 18.25 -20.74
C ILE A 26 5.22 17.92 -22.15
N ALA A 27 4.06 18.44 -22.52
CA ALA A 27 3.52 18.36 -23.87
C ALA A 27 4.57 18.82 -24.87
N THR A 28 5.21 19.99 -24.73
CA THR A 28 6.23 20.40 -25.71
C THR A 28 7.44 19.48 -25.77
N VAL A 29 7.89 18.86 -24.67
CA VAL A 29 9.01 17.90 -24.72
C VAL A 29 8.62 16.56 -25.38
N PHE A 30 7.38 16.11 -25.18
CA PHE A 30 6.87 14.87 -25.77
C PHE A 30 6.29 15.04 -27.18
N ASP A 31 5.66 16.19 -27.46
CA ASP A 31 4.90 16.56 -28.66
C ASP A 31 5.76 17.31 -29.67
N LYS A 32 6.77 18.10 -29.25
CA LYS A 32 7.79 18.60 -30.20
C LYS A 32 8.78 17.48 -30.51
N PHE A 33 8.31 16.43 -31.19
CA PHE A 33 8.97 15.59 -32.19
C PHE A 33 10.39 15.02 -31.95
N GLN A 34 11.08 15.31 -30.86
CA GLN A 34 12.53 15.15 -30.80
C GLN A 34 12.97 13.89 -30.07
N THR A 35 12.16 13.37 -29.14
CA THR A 35 12.55 12.24 -28.29
C THR A 35 12.03 10.89 -28.80
N PHE A 36 10.77 10.81 -29.25
CA PHE A 36 10.13 9.55 -29.65
C PHE A 36 9.78 9.47 -31.14
N SER A 37 9.96 10.55 -31.90
CA SER A 37 9.72 10.52 -33.35
C SER A 37 10.99 10.12 -34.10
N THR A 38 10.81 9.40 -35.21
CA THR A 38 11.92 9.12 -36.13
C THR A 38 12.09 10.32 -37.05
N PRO A 39 13.27 10.97 -37.08
CA PRO A 39 13.48 12.11 -37.95
C PRO A 39 13.28 11.73 -39.41
N ASN A 40 12.75 12.67 -40.20
CA ASN A 40 12.59 12.48 -41.63
C ASN A 40 13.95 12.12 -42.24
N HIS A 41 13.98 11.10 -43.10
CA HIS A 41 15.20 10.61 -43.75
C HIS A 41 16.24 9.94 -42.85
N HIS A 42 15.81 9.32 -41.76
CA HIS A 42 16.73 8.47 -41.02
C HIS A 42 17.13 7.23 -41.86
N PRO A 43 18.43 6.91 -42.01
CA PRO A 43 18.89 5.85 -42.93
C PRO A 43 18.39 4.45 -42.57
N ARG A 44 17.87 4.25 -41.35
CA ARG A 44 17.26 2.99 -40.88
C ARG A 44 15.73 3.02 -40.79
N SER A 45 15.07 4.09 -41.24
CA SER A 45 13.61 4.16 -41.18
C SER A 45 12.98 3.30 -42.28
N GLN A 46 12.04 2.44 -41.91
CA GLN A 46 11.27 1.60 -42.84
C GLN A 46 9.94 2.28 -43.17
N PRO A 47 9.41 2.24 -44.42
CA PRO A 47 8.28 3.08 -44.86
C PRO A 47 6.88 2.63 -44.35
N PHE A 48 6.78 2.03 -43.17
CA PHE A 48 5.54 1.47 -42.63
C PHE A 48 5.33 1.83 -41.15
N PHE A 49 4.07 1.89 -40.74
CA PHE A 49 3.68 2.10 -39.34
C PHE A 49 3.48 0.75 -38.67
N ASP A 50 4.51 0.27 -37.98
CA ASP A 50 4.41 -0.99 -37.23
C ASP A 50 3.87 -0.77 -35.81
N HIS A 51 4.15 0.39 -35.21
CA HIS A 51 3.88 0.63 -33.79
C HIS A 51 3.21 1.98 -33.50
N VAL A 52 2.36 1.96 -32.48
CA VAL A 52 1.61 3.11 -31.93
C VAL A 52 1.93 3.22 -30.45
N PHE A 53 2.43 4.39 -30.05
CA PHE A 53 2.60 4.72 -28.64
C PHE A 53 1.40 5.52 -28.13
N SER A 54 0.84 5.07 -26.99
CA SER A 54 -0.27 5.75 -26.34
C SER A 54 0.17 6.31 -24.99
N PHE A 55 -0.15 7.59 -24.79
CA PHE A 55 0.10 8.31 -23.56
C PHE A 55 -1.24 8.72 -22.95
N SER A 56 -1.54 8.23 -21.75
CA SER A 56 -2.75 8.63 -21.03
C SER A 56 -2.39 9.24 -19.68
N VAL A 57 -2.94 10.41 -19.40
CA VAL A 57 -2.74 11.12 -18.14
C VAL A 57 -3.94 10.90 -17.22
N THR A 58 -3.66 10.47 -16.00
CA THR A 58 -4.64 10.33 -14.92
C THR A 58 -4.74 11.66 -14.14
N PRO A 59 -5.87 11.98 -13.48
CA PRO A 59 -5.97 13.15 -12.59
C PRO A 59 -4.85 13.24 -11.54
N ASP A 60 -4.30 12.10 -11.12
CA ASP A 60 -3.17 11.99 -10.19
C ASP A 60 -1.80 12.40 -10.79
N LEU A 61 -1.78 13.15 -11.90
CA LEU A 61 -0.56 13.60 -12.62
C LEU A 61 0.39 12.48 -13.07
N LYS A 62 -0.13 11.26 -13.19
CA LYS A 62 0.61 10.09 -13.68
C LYS A 62 0.38 9.89 -15.17
N ILE A 63 1.48 9.71 -15.90
CA ILE A 63 1.50 9.47 -17.34
C ILE A 63 1.70 7.98 -17.57
N TRP A 64 0.71 7.32 -18.16
CA TRP A 64 0.82 5.92 -18.54
C TRP A 64 1.32 5.82 -19.97
N PHE A 65 2.34 5.01 -20.17
CA PHE A 65 2.87 4.66 -21.47
C PHE A 65 2.42 3.26 -21.87
N ARG A 66 1.98 3.11 -23.12
CA ARG A 66 1.67 1.83 -23.74
C ARG A 66 2.20 1.79 -25.17
N ASN A 67 2.63 0.60 -25.58
CA ASN A 67 3.07 0.31 -26.94
C ASN A 67 2.17 -0.78 -27.56
N PHE A 68 1.60 -0.45 -28.71
CA PHE A 68 0.76 -1.33 -29.51
C PHE A 68 1.40 -1.56 -30.89
N GLN A 69 1.29 -2.77 -31.41
CA GLN A 69 1.55 -3.07 -32.81
C GLN A 69 0.25 -3.08 -33.60
N ILE A 70 0.31 -2.59 -34.83
CA ILE A 70 -0.81 -2.64 -35.78
C ILE A 70 -0.80 -4.03 -36.45
N VAL A 71 -1.91 -4.74 -36.36
CA VAL A 71 -2.10 -6.02 -37.06
C VAL A 71 -2.64 -5.73 -38.46
N ASP A 72 -1.85 -6.04 -39.49
CA ASP A 72 -2.05 -5.62 -40.88
C ASP A 72 -3.43 -5.96 -41.48
N GLU A 73 -4.02 -7.11 -41.12
CA GLU A 73 -5.23 -7.59 -41.79
C GLU A 73 -6.53 -6.96 -41.25
N THR A 74 -6.52 -6.47 -40.00
CA THR A 74 -7.74 -6.02 -39.30
C THR A 74 -7.61 -4.64 -38.66
N LEU A 75 -6.44 -3.98 -38.79
CA LEU A 75 -6.08 -2.74 -38.09
C LEU A 75 -6.32 -2.80 -36.58
N GLN A 76 -6.29 -4.01 -36.01
CA GLN A 76 -6.40 -4.22 -34.58
C GLN A 76 -5.07 -3.88 -33.90
N LEU A 77 -5.15 -3.33 -32.69
CA LEU A 77 -4.00 -2.96 -31.90
C LEU A 77 -3.69 -4.06 -30.89
N GLN A 78 -2.54 -4.71 -31.04
CA GLN A 78 -2.06 -5.72 -30.10
C GLN A 78 -1.01 -5.11 -29.17
N GLU A 79 -1.19 -5.24 -27.86
CA GLU A 79 -0.18 -4.81 -26.88
C GLU A 79 1.07 -5.70 -27.00
N ILE A 80 2.23 -5.09 -27.25
CA ILE A 80 3.55 -5.75 -27.23
C ILE A 80 4.35 -5.34 -26.00
N GLY A 81 4.20 -4.09 -25.54
CA GLY A 81 5.02 -3.48 -24.50
C GLY A 81 6.24 -2.73 -25.06
N PRO A 82 7.08 -2.07 -24.25
CA PRO A 82 7.04 -1.99 -22.78
C PRO A 82 5.86 -1.15 -22.27
N ARG A 83 5.50 -1.38 -21.01
CA ARG A 83 4.46 -0.63 -20.30
C ARG A 83 5.05 -0.07 -19.02
N PHE A 84 4.93 1.23 -18.84
CA PHE A 84 5.40 1.90 -17.63
C PHE A 84 4.55 3.12 -17.32
N VAL A 85 4.69 3.60 -16.09
CA VAL A 85 4.03 4.80 -15.61
C VAL A 85 5.12 5.77 -15.20
N LEU A 86 5.05 6.99 -15.73
CA LEU A 86 5.90 8.10 -15.36
C LEU A 86 5.14 9.02 -14.42
N GLU A 87 5.85 9.52 -13.42
CA GLU A 87 5.37 10.51 -12.48
C GLU A 87 6.37 11.66 -12.48
N THR A 88 5.87 12.88 -12.64
CA THR A 88 6.73 14.07 -12.69
C THR A 88 7.27 14.34 -11.29
N ILE A 89 8.58 14.47 -11.17
CA ILE A 89 9.26 14.77 -9.89
C ILE A 89 9.53 16.27 -9.80
N ARG A 90 10.42 16.76 -10.69
CA ARG A 90 10.82 18.15 -10.80
C ARG A 90 11.08 18.53 -12.25
N ILE A 91 10.91 19.81 -12.55
CA ILE A 91 11.30 20.41 -13.82
C ILE A 91 12.32 21.52 -13.53
N PHE A 92 13.46 21.44 -14.20
CA PHE A 92 14.52 22.45 -14.13
C PHE A 92 14.48 23.34 -15.36
N ALA A 93 14.94 24.59 -15.22
CA ALA A 93 14.97 25.54 -16.32
C ALA A 93 16.04 25.21 -17.39
N GLY A 94 17.12 24.54 -17.01
CA GLY A 94 18.22 24.15 -17.91
C GLY A 94 18.31 22.63 -18.13
N SER A 95 19.29 22.23 -18.94
CA SER A 95 19.60 20.81 -19.17
C SER A 95 20.33 20.23 -17.96
N PHE A 96 19.59 19.50 -17.12
CA PHE A 96 20.06 18.84 -15.90
C PHE A 96 20.50 19.76 -14.75
N ASP A 97 20.38 21.07 -14.91
CA ASP A 97 20.71 22.07 -13.88
C ASP A 97 19.83 23.33 -14.03
N GLY A 98 19.88 24.22 -13.05
CA GLY A 98 19.18 25.50 -13.04
C GLY A 98 18.05 25.59 -12.01
N ALA A 99 17.30 26.69 -12.08
CA ALA A 99 16.20 26.94 -11.16
C ALA A 99 15.08 25.89 -11.31
N VAL A 100 14.50 25.49 -10.18
CA VAL A 100 13.34 24.57 -10.15
C VAL A 100 12.12 25.36 -10.60
N LEU A 101 11.58 25.02 -11.77
CA LEU A 101 10.36 25.62 -12.32
C LEU A 101 9.10 24.96 -11.75
N TYR A 102 9.20 23.67 -11.42
CA TYR A 102 8.11 22.90 -10.85
C TYR A 102 8.65 21.83 -9.91
N ASP A 103 7.98 21.67 -8.77
CA ASP A 103 8.21 20.62 -7.79
C ASP A 103 6.88 19.97 -7.47
N ASN A 104 6.80 18.64 -7.61
CA ASN A 104 5.55 17.92 -7.35
C ASN A 104 5.36 17.70 -5.84
N PRO A 105 4.34 18.31 -5.20
CA PRO A 105 4.12 18.16 -3.75
C PRO A 105 3.67 16.75 -3.35
N ASP A 106 3.02 16.02 -4.27
CA ASP A 106 2.48 14.69 -4.00
C ASP A 106 3.52 13.57 -4.23
N TYR A 107 4.64 13.91 -4.86
CA TYR A 107 5.70 12.95 -5.13
C TYR A 107 6.47 12.60 -3.85
N GLU A 108 6.35 11.34 -3.43
CA GLU A 108 7.18 10.77 -2.37
C GLU A 108 8.12 9.71 -2.94
N SER A 109 9.43 9.94 -2.77
CA SER A 109 10.45 9.02 -3.25
C SER A 109 10.28 7.61 -2.66
N PRO A 110 10.54 6.53 -3.45
CA PRO A 110 10.46 5.16 -2.94
C PRO A 110 11.36 4.91 -1.72
N ASN A 111 12.47 5.65 -1.63
CA ASN A 111 13.39 5.56 -0.50
C ASN A 111 12.81 6.19 0.76
N ALA A 112 12.09 7.31 0.64
CA ALA A 112 11.35 7.90 1.75
C ALA A 112 10.27 6.94 2.26
N LYS A 113 9.47 6.34 1.35
CA LYS A 113 8.46 5.31 1.70
C LYS A 113 9.08 4.15 2.46
N ARG A 114 10.17 3.57 1.93
CA ARG A 114 10.88 2.46 2.59
C ARG A 114 11.44 2.87 3.96
N ARG A 115 11.95 4.09 4.09
CA ARG A 115 12.44 4.62 5.36
C ARG A 115 11.30 4.78 6.38
N ALA A 116 10.15 5.32 5.97
CA ALA A 116 8.97 5.48 6.82
C ALA A 116 8.46 4.13 7.34
N ILE A 117 8.36 3.12 6.46
CA ILE A 117 7.97 1.75 6.84
C ILE A 117 8.95 1.15 7.87
N LYS A 118 10.27 1.34 7.65
CA LYS A 118 11.30 0.88 8.59
C LYS A 118 11.24 1.63 9.92
N LEU A 119 10.92 2.92 9.92
CA LEU A 119 10.79 3.70 11.15
C LEU A 119 9.56 3.26 11.95
N ALA A 120 8.42 3.07 11.28
CA ALA A 120 7.20 2.56 11.90
C ALA A 120 7.40 1.14 12.48
N SER A 121 8.26 0.32 11.88
CA SER A 121 8.55 -1.01 12.41
C SER A 121 9.53 -1.03 13.58
N LYS A 122 10.38 0.00 13.77
CA LYS A 122 11.35 0.09 14.88
C LYS A 122 10.70 0.20 16.26
N GLY A 123 9.53 0.85 16.37
CA GLY A 123 8.82 1.04 17.65
C GLY A 123 8.21 -0.24 18.23
N LYS A 124 7.98 -1.26 17.40
CA LYS A 124 7.23 -2.47 17.78
C LYS A 124 7.85 -3.23 18.95
N TYR A 125 9.18 -3.25 19.08
CA TYR A 125 9.84 -3.94 20.18
C TYR A 125 9.68 -3.16 21.50
N ILE A 126 9.90 -1.85 21.46
CA ILE A 126 9.75 -0.97 22.63
C ILE A 126 8.30 -0.98 23.10
N GLU A 127 7.34 -0.89 22.19
CA GLU A 127 5.92 -1.00 22.50
C GLU A 127 5.57 -2.33 23.16
N LYS A 128 6.12 -3.45 22.67
CA LYS A 128 5.92 -4.78 23.29
C LYS A 128 6.47 -4.80 24.72
N GLU A 129 7.67 -4.28 24.95
CA GLU A 129 8.27 -4.21 26.29
C GLU A 129 7.48 -3.31 27.24
N LEU A 130 7.05 -2.13 26.78
CA LEU A 130 6.19 -1.23 27.55
C LEU A 130 4.85 -1.88 27.88
N HIS A 131 4.23 -2.59 26.93
CA HIS A 131 3.00 -3.34 27.18
C HIS A 131 3.17 -4.46 28.20
N LYS A 132 4.28 -5.21 28.15
CA LYS A 132 4.60 -6.22 29.17
C LYS A 132 4.72 -5.59 30.56
N LYS A 133 5.49 -4.51 30.68
CA LYS A 133 5.67 -3.79 31.95
C LYS A 133 4.33 -3.25 32.47
N ALA A 134 3.54 -2.61 31.62
CA ALA A 134 2.22 -2.11 32.00
C ALA A 134 1.26 -3.22 32.45
N ALA A 135 1.31 -4.41 31.82
CA ALA A 135 0.51 -5.56 32.24
C ALA A 135 0.94 -6.08 33.63
N ILE A 136 2.24 -6.11 33.91
CA ILE A 136 2.77 -6.51 35.21
C ILE A 136 2.32 -5.55 36.30
N VAL A 137 2.48 -4.24 36.09
CA VAL A 137 2.05 -3.20 37.04
C VAL A 137 0.55 -3.28 37.31
N LYS A 138 -0.28 -3.42 36.26
CA LYS A 138 -1.73 -3.61 36.43
C LYS A 138 -2.06 -4.86 37.25
N ALA A 139 -1.35 -5.96 37.03
CA ALA A 139 -1.57 -7.19 37.79
C ALA A 139 -1.17 -7.03 39.27
N GLN A 140 -0.11 -6.27 39.57
CA GLN A 140 0.29 -5.95 40.95
C GLN A 140 -0.76 -5.07 41.64
N GLN A 141 -1.21 -4.00 40.98
CA GLN A 141 -2.24 -3.11 41.52
C GLN A 141 -3.56 -3.84 41.77
N ILE A 142 -3.95 -4.77 40.89
CA ILE A 142 -5.13 -5.62 41.12
C ILE A 142 -4.96 -6.50 42.36
N LYS A 143 -3.77 -7.08 42.57
CA LYS A 143 -3.50 -7.89 43.77
C LYS A 143 -3.54 -7.06 45.05
N GLU A 144 -2.96 -5.87 45.03
CA GLU A 144 -2.96 -4.94 46.16
C GLU A 144 -4.38 -4.50 46.51
N VAL A 145 -5.19 -4.09 45.52
CA VAL A 145 -6.60 -3.73 45.75
C VAL A 145 -7.43 -4.91 46.24
N ILE A 146 -7.12 -6.15 45.82
CA ILE A 146 -7.78 -7.36 46.34
C ILE A 146 -7.36 -7.63 47.78
N ALA A 147 -6.07 -7.48 48.11
CA ALA A 147 -5.56 -7.68 49.46
C ALA A 147 -6.06 -6.61 50.44
N GLU A 148 -6.13 -5.35 50.00
CA GLU A 148 -6.68 -4.24 50.78
C GLU A 148 -8.20 -4.37 50.97
N LYS A 149 -8.91 -5.01 50.01
CA LYS A 149 -10.37 -5.13 50.10
C LYS A 149 -10.89 -6.14 51.11
N VAL A 150 -10.12 -7.09 51.65
CA VAL A 150 -10.71 -8.11 52.53
C VAL A 150 -9.71 -8.74 53.51
N GLU A 151 -9.76 -8.31 54.78
CA GLU A 151 -10.06 -9.24 55.87
C GLU A 151 -11.52 -9.01 56.25
N ASP A 152 -12.43 -9.87 55.78
CA ASP A 152 -13.84 -9.82 56.17
C ASP A 152 -13.92 -10.48 57.55
N PRO A 153 -14.23 -9.75 58.63
CA PRO A 153 -14.28 -10.31 59.98
C PRO A 153 -15.40 -11.36 60.15
N VAL A 154 -16.24 -11.59 59.12
CA VAL A 154 -17.34 -12.57 59.11
C VAL A 154 -17.06 -13.73 58.14
N GLY A 155 -15.80 -14.01 57.79
CA GLY A 155 -15.44 -15.07 56.85
C GLY A 155 -15.48 -16.51 57.38
N GLU A 156 -15.30 -16.72 58.69
CA GLU A 156 -15.06 -18.07 59.25
C GLU A 156 -16.34 -18.81 59.71
N ILE A 157 -17.51 -18.17 59.71
CA ILE A 157 -18.71 -18.71 60.40
C ILE A 157 -19.63 -19.53 59.45
N PHE A 158 -19.47 -19.44 58.14
CA PHE A 158 -20.34 -20.13 57.18
C PHE A 158 -19.55 -21.03 56.22
N GLU A 159 -19.14 -22.22 56.70
CA GLU A 159 -18.88 -23.36 55.81
C GLU A 159 -20.20 -23.89 55.23
N VAL A 160 -20.82 -23.15 54.31
CA VAL A 160 -21.86 -23.73 53.46
C VAL A 160 -21.14 -24.66 52.51
N LYS A 161 -21.18 -25.97 52.80
CA LYS A 161 -20.80 -27.01 51.83
C LYS A 161 -21.72 -26.87 50.62
N GLU A 162 -21.30 -26.10 49.61
CA GLU A 162 -21.96 -25.96 48.32
C GLU A 162 -21.91 -27.28 47.52
N LYS A 163 -22.55 -28.32 48.04
CA LYS A 163 -23.03 -29.40 47.19
C LYS A 163 -24.39 -28.93 46.69
N PRO A 164 -24.60 -28.76 45.37
CA PRO A 164 -25.92 -28.41 44.86
C PRO A 164 -26.85 -29.57 45.24
N SER A 165 -27.73 -29.36 46.20
CA SER A 165 -28.64 -30.41 46.69
C SER A 165 -29.64 -30.83 45.62
N THR A 166 -29.86 -29.97 44.61
CA THR A 166 -30.80 -30.18 43.51
C THR A 166 -30.07 -30.69 42.25
N GLU A 167 -30.59 -31.77 41.65
CA GLU A 167 -30.01 -32.41 40.46
C GLU A 167 -29.87 -31.46 39.26
N GLU A 168 -30.79 -30.51 39.10
CA GLU A 168 -30.76 -29.52 38.02
C GLU A 168 -29.58 -28.56 38.14
N ALA A 169 -29.25 -28.14 39.37
CA ALA A 169 -28.10 -27.27 39.63
C ALA A 169 -26.76 -27.96 39.33
N GLN A 170 -26.66 -29.26 39.60
CA GLN A 170 -25.48 -30.06 39.23
C GLN A 170 -25.34 -30.17 37.70
N ARG A 171 -26.45 -30.36 36.97
CA ARG A 171 -26.46 -30.41 35.50
C ARG A 171 -26.05 -29.08 34.88
N ILE A 172 -26.55 -27.96 35.40
CA ILE A 172 -26.21 -26.61 34.93
C ILE A 172 -24.72 -26.31 35.18
N ALA A 173 -24.19 -26.64 36.36
CA ALA A 173 -22.77 -26.48 36.68
C ALA A 173 -21.88 -27.30 35.72
N ALA A 174 -22.23 -28.56 35.45
CA ALA A 174 -21.50 -29.40 34.51
C ALA A 174 -21.51 -28.85 33.07
N ILE A 175 -22.62 -28.23 32.63
CA ILE A 175 -22.72 -27.58 31.31
C ILE A 175 -21.80 -26.35 31.26
N ILE A 176 -21.78 -25.54 32.32
CA ILE A 176 -20.92 -24.36 32.42
C ILE A 176 -19.45 -24.76 32.38
N ASP A 177 -19.06 -25.82 33.09
CA ASP A 177 -17.69 -26.31 33.11
C ASP A 177 -17.25 -26.91 31.78
N LYS A 178 -18.13 -27.63 31.07
CA LYS A 178 -17.88 -28.08 29.69
C LYS A 178 -17.67 -26.89 28.75
N LYS A 179 -18.49 -25.83 28.84
CA LYS A 179 -18.34 -24.61 28.04
C LYS A 179 -17.02 -23.88 28.37
N LYS A 180 -16.65 -23.77 29.64
CA LYS A 180 -15.37 -23.18 30.07
C LYS A 180 -14.16 -23.97 29.55
N LYS A 181 -14.19 -25.31 29.64
CA LYS A 181 -13.13 -26.20 29.10
C LYS A 181 -13.00 -26.03 27.58
N LYS A 182 -14.11 -26.02 26.84
CA LYS A 182 -14.11 -25.81 25.37
C LYS A 182 -13.54 -24.44 25.00
N LYS A 183 -13.91 -23.37 25.71
CA LYS A 183 -13.39 -22.01 25.48
C LYS A 183 -11.88 -21.90 25.77
N LYS A 184 -11.36 -22.64 26.77
CA LYS A 184 -9.93 -22.68 27.11
C LYS A 184 -9.09 -23.43 26.06
N LEU A 185 -9.63 -24.53 25.51
CA LEU A 185 -9.02 -25.28 24.40
C LEU A 185 -8.94 -24.43 23.12
N VAL A 186 -10.02 -23.72 22.77
CA VAL A 186 -10.05 -22.82 21.60
C VAL A 186 -9.04 -21.67 21.74
N LYS A 187 -8.86 -21.12 22.94
CA LYS A 187 -7.85 -20.06 23.17
C LYS A 187 -6.40 -20.55 23.08
N LYS A 188 -6.12 -21.83 23.37
CA LYS A 188 -4.77 -22.44 23.27
C LYS A 188 -4.35 -22.71 21.82
N ALA A 189 -5.31 -22.91 20.90
CA ALA A 189 -5.05 -23.23 19.50
C ALA A 189 -4.74 -22.00 18.62
N LYS A 190 -3.91 -21.06 19.09
CA LYS A 190 -3.36 -19.99 18.23
C LYS A 190 -1.99 -20.44 17.72
N TYR A 191 -1.90 -20.68 16.41
CA TYR A 191 -0.65 -20.96 15.70
C TYR A 191 0.31 -19.78 15.88
N THR A 192 1.40 -20.00 16.60
CA THR A 192 2.58 -19.13 16.58
C THR A 192 3.41 -19.57 15.38
N GLY A 193 3.42 -18.77 14.32
CA GLY A 193 4.14 -19.09 13.08
C GLY A 193 5.64 -19.38 13.30
N PRO A 194 6.32 -19.94 12.28
CA PRO A 194 7.72 -20.32 12.40
C PRO A 194 8.56 -19.10 12.78
N GLU A 195 9.40 -19.25 13.82
CA GLU A 195 10.38 -18.25 14.22
C GLU A 195 11.30 -17.99 13.02
N SER A 196 11.38 -16.73 12.60
CA SER A 196 12.30 -16.28 11.56
C SER A 196 13.73 -16.45 12.05
N VAL A 197 14.44 -17.43 11.49
CA VAL A 197 15.90 -17.58 11.58
C VAL A 197 16.58 -16.44 10.82
#